data_AF-A0A6F8YEX5-F1
#
_entry.id   AF-A0A6F8YEX5-F1
#
_cell.length_a   1.000
_cell.length_b   1.000
_cell.length_c   1.000
_cell.angle_alpha   90.00
_cell.angle_beta   90.00
_cell.angle_gamma   90.00
#
_symmetry.space_group_name_H-M   'P 1'
#
loop_
_entity.id
_entity.type
_entity.pdbx_description
1 polymer ?
#
loop_
_entity_poly.entity_id
_entity_poly.type
_entity_poly.pdbx_seq_one_letter_code
_entity_poly.pdbx_strand_id
1 'polypeptide(L)' 'MDAGGLGGVMKCGESVAPEGNTTVCGWADHGSVVLALLPGRTQDEGGALLRQIRGSIQKRE' A
#
# COMPACT_ATOMS: atom_id res chain seq x y z
N MET A 1 1.31 2.58 -9.29
CA MET A 1 1.32 3.79 -8.44
C MET A 1 2.77 4.15 -8.14
N ASP A 2 3.05 5.37 -7.67
CA ASP A 2 4.40 5.74 -7.22
C ASP A 2 4.77 4.99 -5.93
N ALA A 3 5.95 4.36 -5.88
CA ALA A 3 6.46 3.62 -4.73
C ALA A 3 7.12 4.50 -3.65
N GLY A 4 7.32 5.79 -3.94
CA GLY A 4 7.97 6.76 -3.06
C GLY A 4 9.50 6.64 -3.03
N GLY A 5 10.13 7.43 -2.16
CA GLY A 5 11.59 7.61 -2.13
C GLY A 5 12.43 6.39 -1.73
N LEU A 6 11.80 5.30 -1.31
CA LEU A 6 12.46 4.03 -0.96
C LEU A 6 12.54 3.05 -2.14
N GLY A 7 12.04 3.44 -3.32
CA GLY A 7 12.09 2.61 -4.53
C GLY A 7 11.24 1.33 -4.44
N GLY A 8 11.49 0.39 -5.35
CA GLY A 8 10.70 -0.84 -5.47
C GLY A 8 9.40 -0.65 -6.26
N VAL A 9 8.44 -1.55 -6.07
CA VAL A 9 7.15 -1.53 -6.76
C VAL A 9 6.02 -1.41 -5.75
N MET A 10 5.05 -0.54 -6.04
CA MET A 10 3.81 -0.44 -5.28
C MET A 10 2.60 -0.61 -6.18
N LYS A 11 1.65 -1.44 -5.71
CA LYS A 11 0.36 -1.65 -6.38
C LYS A 11 -0.77 -1.63 -5.36
N CYS A 12 -1.90 -1.12 -5.79
CA CYS A 12 -3.17 -1.30 -5.10
C CYS A 12 -4.18 -1.93 -6.06
N GLY A 13 -5.14 -2.61 -5.47
CA GLY A 13 -6.36 -3.06 -6.12
C GLY A 13 -7.51 -2.91 -5.14
N GLU A 14 -8.73 -2.96 -5.67
CA GLU A 14 -9.94 -2.92 -4.86
C GLU A 14 -10.66 -4.25 -4.99
N SER A 15 -11.07 -4.80 -3.85
CA SER A 15 -12.03 -5.89 -3.76
C SER A 15 -13.40 -5.28 -3.50
N VAL A 16 -14.34 -5.55 -4.40
CA VAL A 16 -15.73 -5.07 -4.30
C VAL A 16 -16.58 -6.22 -3.77
N ALA A 17 -17.32 -5.96 -2.69
CA ALA A 17 -18.22 -6.92 -2.08
C ALA A 17 -19.51 -6.23 -1.60
N PRO A 18 -20.64 -6.96 -1.49
CA PRO A 18 -21.91 -6.38 -1.05
C PRO A 18 -21.84 -5.68 0.32
N GLU A 19 -21.01 -6.17 1.22
CA GLU A 19 -20.77 -5.63 2.56
C GLU A 19 -19.89 -4.36 2.57
N GLY A 20 -19.25 -4.04 1.45
CA GLY A 20 -18.40 -2.87 1.29
C GLY A 20 -17.09 -3.17 0.57
N ASN A 21 -16.49 -2.12 0.02
CA ASN A 21 -15.23 -2.23 -0.71
C ASN A 21 -14.04 -2.27 0.25
N THR A 22 -13.05 -3.08 -0.11
CA THR A 22 -11.75 -3.12 0.57
C THR A 22 -10.63 -2.89 -0.43
N THR A 23 -9.85 -1.85 -0.19
CA THR A 23 -8.61 -1.64 -0.93
C THR A 23 -7.51 -2.54 -0.35
N VAL A 24 -6.80 -3.23 -1.23
CA VAL A 24 -5.59 -3.99 -0.89
C VAL A 24 -4.42 -3.34 -1.59
N CYS A 25 -3.47 -2.84 -0.82
CA CYS A 25 -2.24 -2.25 -1.32
C CYS A 25 -1.04 -3.09 -0.88
N GLY A 26 0.00 -3.13 -1.69
CA GLY A 26 1.24 -3.77 -1.31
C GLY A 26 2.46 -3.12 -1.93
N TRP A 27 3.62 -3.33 -1.29
CA TRP A 27 4.91 -3.02 -1.87
C TRP A 27 5.81 -4.25 -1.88
N ALA A 28 6.72 -4.27 -2.85
CA ALA A 28 7.84 -5.21 -2.89
C ALA A 28 9.12 -4.43 -3.23
N ASP A 29 10.18 -4.69 -2.48
CA ASP A 29 11.52 -4.19 -2.73
C ASP A 29 12.56 -5.30 -2.55
N HIS A 30 13.85 -4.95 -2.53
CA HIS A 30 14.96 -5.92 -2.55
C HIS A 30 15.07 -6.80 -1.29
N GLY A 31 14.32 -6.49 -0.22
CA GLY A 31 14.39 -7.23 1.05
C GLY A 31 13.06 -7.42 1.77
N SER A 32 11.96 -6.88 1.25
CA SER A 32 10.67 -6.94 1.93
C SER A 32 9.49 -6.98 0.95
N VAL A 33 8.43 -7.63 1.40
CA VAL A 33 7.09 -7.56 0.80
C VAL A 33 6.10 -7.27 1.91
N VAL A 34 5.17 -6.35 1.66
CA VAL A 34 4.08 -6.06 2.59
C VAL A 34 2.77 -5.92 1.83
N LEU A 35 1.71 -6.37 2.48
CA LEU A 35 0.32 -6.20 2.07
C LEU A 35 -0.43 -5.47 3.19
N ALA A 36 -1.26 -4.52 2.81
CA ALA A 36 -2.15 -3.77 3.68
C ALA A 36 -3.59 -3.91 3.18
N LEU A 37 -4.47 -4.37 4.06
CA LEU A 37 -5.92 -4.40 3.83
C LEU A 37 -6.52 -3.15 4.46
N LEU A 38 -7.21 -2.36 3.64
CA LEU A 38 -7.66 -1.02 3.98
C LEU A 38 -9.15 -0.89 3.62
N PRO A 39 -10.06 -1.37 4.49
CA PRO A 39 -11.51 -1.28 4.27
C PRO A 39 -11.99 0.17 4.20
N GLY A 40 -13.00 0.43 3.37
CA GLY A 40 -13.66 1.74 3.29
C GLY A 40 -12.77 2.86 2.73
N ARG A 41 -11.69 2.51 2.03
CA ARG A 41 -10.80 3.45 1.35
C ARG A 41 -10.76 3.16 -0.14
N THR A 42 -10.63 4.21 -0.93
CA THR A 42 -10.27 4.13 -2.35
C THR A 42 -8.82 3.67 -2.53
N GLN A 43 -8.46 3.27 -3.74
CA GLN A 43 -7.08 2.87 -4.04
C GLN A 43 -6.07 4.01 -3.84
N ASP A 44 -6.45 5.26 -4.14
CA ASP A 44 -5.57 6.42 -3.97
C ASP A 44 -5.35 6.76 -2.50
N GLU A 45 -6.41 6.74 -1.68
CA GLU A 45 -6.32 6.92 -0.22
C GLU A 45 -5.49 5.80 0.41
N GLY A 46 -5.72 4.56 -0.02
CA GLY A 46 -4.97 3.40 0.46
C GLY A 46 -3.50 3.46 0.09
N GLY A 47 -3.17 3.84 -1.15
CA GLY A 47 -1.81 4.02 -1.62
C GLY A 47 -1.08 5.17 -0.93
N ALA A 48 -1.77 6.28 -0.66
CA ALA A 48 -1.23 7.39 0.12
C ALA A 48 -0.89 6.96 1.56
N LEU A 49 -1.81 6.27 2.23
CA LEU A 49 -1.57 5.77 3.58
C LEU A 49 -0.45 4.74 3.63
N LEU A 50 -0.41 3.79 2.69
CA LEU A 50 0.64 2.77 2.67
C LEU A 50 2.03 3.40 2.53
N ARG A 51 2.17 4.45 1.71
CA ARG A 51 3.41 5.23 1.60
C ARG A 51 3.79 5.91 2.91
N GLN A 52 2.83 6.50 3.62
CA GLN A 52 3.07 7.13 4.91
C GLN A 52 3.53 6.09 5.97
N ILE A 53 2.86 4.94 6.03
CA ILE A 53 3.24 3.84 6.93
C ILE A 53 4.66 3.38 6.60
N ARG A 54 4.95 3.08 5.33
CA ARG A 54 6.28 2.63 4.88
C ARG A 54 7.38 3.62 5.29
N GLY A 55 7.17 4.91 5.05
CA GLY A 55 8.12 5.96 5.45
C GLY A 55 8.31 6.07 6.97
N SER A 56 7.36 5.59 7.76
CA SER A 56 7.44 5.60 9.23
C SER A 56 8.11 4.34 9.81
N ILE A 57 8.00 3.20 9.14
CA ILE A 57 8.47 1.91 9.66
C ILE A 57 9.76 1.39 9.00
N GLN A 58 10.06 1.81 7.78
CA GLN A 58 11.25 1.38 7.06
C GLN A 58 12.32 2.47 7.14
N LYS A 59 13.52 2.09 7.60
CA LYS A 59 14.72 2.93 7.58
C LYS A 59 15.72 2.33 6.59
N ARG A 60 16.44 3.18 5.86
CA ARG A 60 17.67 2.77 5.17
C ARG A 60 18.79 2.88 6.20
N GLU A 61 19.52 1.79 6.41
CA GLU A 61 20.82 1.88 7.08
C GLU A 61 21.86 2.48 6.13
#